data_AF-A0A7J4UZ28-F1
#
_entry.id   AF-A0A7J4UZ28-F1
#
_cell.length_a   1.000
_cell.length_b   1.000
_cell.length_c   1.000
_cell.angle_alpha   90.00
_cell.angle_beta   90.00
_cell.angle_gamma   90.00
#
_symmetry.space_group_name_H-M   'P 1'
#
loop_
_entity.id
_entity.type
_entity.pdbx_description
1 polymer ?
#
loop_
_entity_poly.entity_id
_entity_poly.type
_entity_poly.pdbx_seq_one_letter_code
_entity_poly.pdbx_strand_id
1 'polypeptide(L)' 'AAQIDESFATYGSFMRFRHTVIFGGVSQGAQVRAISNGVDVLVATPGRLLDLMNQG' A
#
# COMPACT_ATOMS: atom_id res chain seq x y z
N ALA A 1 -4.21 -9.53 1.69
CA ALA A 1 -3.83 -8.11 1.85
C ALA A 1 -4.17 -7.60 3.26
N ALA A 2 -5.43 -7.71 3.71
CA ALA A 2 -5.85 -7.22 5.03
C ALA A 2 -5.02 -7.75 6.22
N GLN A 3 -4.75 -9.06 6.32
CA GLN A 3 -3.91 -9.62 7.40
C GLN A 3 -2.47 -9.10 7.41
N ILE A 4 -1.94 -8.77 6.23
CA ILE A 4 -0.58 -8.21 6.10
C ILE A 4 -0.60 -6.76 6.60
N ASP A 5 -1.61 -5.98 6.22
CA ASP A 5 -1.79 -4.60 6.70
C ASP A 5 -1.94 -4.55 8.23
N GLU A 6 -2.73 -5.45 8.80
CA GLU A 6 -2.90 -5.58 10.25
C GLU A 6 -1.60 -5.98 10.97
N SER A 7 -0.81 -6.86 10.35
CA SER A 7 0.52 -7.23 10.87
C SER A 7 1.47 -6.03 10.84
N PHE A 8 1.50 -5.27 9.73
CA PHE A 8 2.34 -4.08 9.63
C PHE A 8 1.88 -2.96 10.57
N ALA A 9 0.57 -2.78 10.79
CA ALA A 9 0.06 -1.86 11.80
C ALA A 9 0.49 -2.29 13.21
N THR A 10 0.43 -3.59 13.51
CA THR A 10 0.78 -4.14 14.83
C THR A 10 2.28 -4.05 15.12
N TYR A 11 3.13 -4.53 14.19
CA TYR A 11 4.59 -4.56 14.39
C TYR A 11 5.25 -3.21 14.08
N GLY A 12 4.69 -2.43 13.16
CA GLY A 12 5.19 -1.12 12.76
C GLY A 12 4.82 0.02 13.71
N SER A 13 3.92 -0.18 14.67
CA SER A 13 3.46 0.86 15.60
C SER A 13 4.57 1.58 16.37
N PHE A 14 5.73 0.94 16.54
CA PHE A 14 6.89 1.53 17.23
C PHE A 14 8.07 1.83 16.29
N MET A 15 7.90 1.65 14.98
CA MET A 15 8.94 1.86 13.98
C MET A 15 8.55 3.04 13.08
N ARG A 16 9.47 3.99 12.90
CA ARG A 16 9.25 5.17 12.02
C ARG A 16 9.42 4.81 10.54
N PHE A 17 8.56 3.95 10.00
CA PHE A 17 8.46 3.73 8.55
C PHE A 17 6.99 3.79 8.12
N ARG A 18 6.77 4.22 6.88
CA ARG A 18 5.45 4.30 6.24
C ARG A 18 5.25 3.08 5.37
N HIS A 19 4.18 2.34 5.58
CA HIS A 19 3.78 1.26 4.69
C HIS A 19 2.43 1.56 4.04
N THR A 20 2.18 0.93 2.89
CA THR A 20 0.82 0.88 2.31
C THR A 20 0.59 -0.45 1.63
N VAL A 21 -0.67 -0.88 1.60
CA VAL A 21 -1.08 -2.10 0.90
C VAL A 21 -2.02 -1.76 -0.26
N ILE A 22 -1.72 -2.27 -1.46
CA ILE A 22 -2.52 -2.05 -2.67
C ILE A 22 -3.08 -3.36 -3.20
N PHE A 23 -4.38 -3.36 -3.47
CA PHE A 23 -5.10 -4.51 -4.03
C PHE A 23 -6.37 -4.08 -4.75
N GLY A 24 -6.89 -4.96 -5.62
CA GLY A 24 -8.12 -4.78 -6.38
C GLY A 24 -9.39 -4.65 -5.52
N GLY A 25 -10.49 -4.14 -6.10
CA GLY A 25 -11.80 -4.12 -5.44
C GLY A 25 -12.05 -3.00 -4.42
N VAL A 26 -11.07 -2.12 -4.19
CA VAL A 26 -11.20 -0.90 -3.37
C VAL A 26 -10.82 0.36 -4.15
N SER A 27 -11.23 1.53 -3.63
CA SER A 27 -10.97 2.83 -4.23
C SER A 27 -9.48 3.06 -4.49
N GLN A 28 -9.14 3.30 -5.76
CA GLN A 28 -7.77 3.55 -6.19
C GLN A 28 -7.23 4.90 -5.67
N GLY A 29 -8.09 5.91 -5.52
CA GLY A 29 -7.67 7.25 -5.12
C GLY A 29 -6.98 7.30 -3.75
N ALA A 30 -7.40 6.46 -2.81
CA ALA A 30 -6.74 6.35 -1.51
C ALA A 30 -5.33 5.74 -1.64
N GLN A 31 -5.18 4.72 -2.48
CA GLN A 31 -3.90 4.05 -2.75
C GLN A 31 -2.91 4.98 -3.45
N VAL A 32 -3.35 5.75 -4.46
CA VAL A 32 -2.52 6.71 -5.18
C VAL A 32 -2.02 7.82 -4.25
N ARG A 33 -2.89 8.38 -3.40
CA ARG A 33 -2.49 9.40 -2.43
C ARG A 33 -1.47 8.87 -1.42
N ALA A 34 -1.67 7.65 -0.92
CA ALA A 34 -0.74 7.02 0.01
C ALA A 34 0.66 6.87 -0.59
N ILE A 35 0.75 6.38 -1.84
CA ILE A 35 2.01 6.24 -2.57
C ILE A 35 2.66 7.62 -2.83
N SER A 36 1.86 8.60 -3.27
CA SER A 36 2.35 9.95 -3.59
C SER A 36 2.94 10.67 -2.38
N ASN A 37 2.43 10.39 -1.17
CA ASN A 37 2.98 10.92 0.07
C ASN A 37 4.34 10.31 0.46
N GLY A 38 4.80 9.29 -0.26
CA GLY A 38 6.02 8.53 0.01
C GLY A 38 5.76 7.34 0.94
N VAL A 39 6.28 6.19 0.54
CA VAL A 39 6.12 4.91 1.23
C VAL A 39 7.48 4.21 1.29
N ASP A 40 7.81 3.65 2.43
CA ASP A 40 9.05 2.89 2.65
C ASP A 40 8.84 1.39 2.33
N VAL A 41 7.64 0.86 2.63
CA VAL A 41 7.26 -0.53 2.34
C VAL A 41 5.91 -0.60 1.62
N LEU A 42 5.90 -1.11 0.38
CA LEU A 42 4.69 -1.33 -0.41
C LEU A 42 4.38 -2.82 -0.50
N VAL A 43 3.18 -3.23 -0.08
CA VAL A 43 2.66 -4.58 -0.31
C VAL A 43 1.60 -4.52 -1.40
N ALA A 44 1.71 -5.35 -2.43
CA ALA A 44 0.84 -5.25 -3.60
C ALA A 44 0.35 -6.59 -4.13
N THR A 45 -0.88 -6.63 -4.62
CA THR A 45 -1.28 -7.68 -5.58
C THR A 45 -0.78 -7.29 -6.99
N PRO A 46 -0.21 -8.22 -7.79
CA PRO A 46 0.44 -7.88 -9.05
C PRO A 46 -0.39 -7.04 -10.02
N GLY A 47 -1.67 -7.38 -10.23
CA GLY A 47 -2.54 -6.63 -11.15
C GLY A 47 -2.67 -5.16 -10.79
N ARG A 48 -3.02 -4.85 -9.53
CA ARG A 48 -3.15 -3.46 -9.06
C ARG A 48 -1.83 -2.68 -9.12
N LEU A 49 -0.70 -3.34 -8.90
CA LEU A 49 0.60 -2.70 -9.04
C LEU A 49 0.84 -2.28 -10.50
N LEU A 50 0.64 -3.21 -11.43
CA LEU A 50 0.79 -2.96 -12.86
C LEU A 50 -0.15 -1.86 -13.34
N ASP A 51 -1.41 -1.87 -12.90
CA ASP A 51 -2.39 -0.83 -13.20
C ASP A 51 -1.90 0.56 -12.79
N LEU A 52 -1.31 0.67 -11.59
CA LEU A 52 -0.79 1.93 -11.06
C LEU A 52 0.50 2.37 -11.75
N MET A 53 1.39 1.43 -12.09
CA MET A 53 2.64 1.73 -12.80
C MET A 53 2.39 2.21 -14.23
N ASN A 54 1.37 1.70 -14.91
CA ASN A 54 1.04 2.10 -16.29
C ASN A 54 0.30 3.45 -16.38
N GLN A 55 -0.08 4.04 -15.25
CA GLN A 55 -0.79 5.33 -15.19
C GLN A 55 0.14 6.52 -14.94
N GLY A 56 1.41 6.28 -14.59
CA GLY A 56 2.45 7.30 -14.40
C GLY A 56 3.51 7.22 -15.48
#